data_AF-G5AVG9-F1
#
_entry.id   AF-G5AVG9-F1
#
_cell.length_a   1.000
_cell.length_b   1.000
_cell.length_c   1.000
_cell.angle_alpha   90.00
_cell.angle_beta   90.00
_cell.angle_gamma   90.00
#
_symmetry.space_group_name_H-M   'P 1'
#
loop_
_entity.id
_entity.type
_entity.pdbx_description
1 polymer ?
#
loop_
_entity_poly.entity_id
_entity_poly.type
_entity_poly.pdbx_seq_one_letter_code
_entity_poly.pdbx_strand_id
1 'polypeptide(L)'
;MAMIQFAINSPEKKRMTLKDIYTWMEDHFPYFKHIAKPGWKNSIRHNLSLHDMFVRETSPNGKVSFWTIHPSANRFLTLDQVFKQQKRPNAELRRNATIKTELPLGARRQGSTRTWGPSSSQ
;
A
#
# COMPACT_ATOMS: atom_id res chain seq x y z
N MET A 1 0.83 -13.96 -3.84
CA MET A 1 1.52 -14.01 -5.16
C MET A 1 1.90 -12.65 -5.75
N ALA A 2 1.57 -11.51 -5.14
CA ALA A 2 1.85 -10.19 -5.72
C ALA A 2 3.36 -9.89 -5.86
N MET A 3 4.18 -10.31 -4.91
CA MET A 3 5.63 -10.02 -4.93
C MET A 3 6.35 -10.64 -6.14
N ILE A 4 6.01 -11.88 -6.53
CA ILE A 4 6.61 -12.53 -7.70
C ILE A 4 6.20 -11.79 -8.98
N GLN A 5 4.96 -11.28 -9.03
CA GLN A 5 4.50 -10.47 -10.16
C GLN A 5 5.26 -9.15 -10.24
N PHE A 6 5.50 -8.47 -9.11
CA PHE A 6 6.31 -7.26 -9.08
C PHE A 6 7.72 -7.50 -9.62
N ALA A 7 8.35 -8.62 -9.22
CA ALA A 7 9.66 -9.01 -9.70
C ALA A 7 9.67 -9.26 -11.22
N ILE A 8 8.77 -10.10 -11.74
CA ILE A 8 8.71 -10.43 -13.18
C ILE A 8 8.33 -9.20 -14.03
N ASN A 9 7.49 -8.30 -13.51
CA ASN A 9 7.07 -7.08 -14.22
C ASN A 9 8.07 -5.92 -14.09
N SER A 10 9.10 -6.03 -13.24
CA SER A 10 10.13 -4.98 -13.07
C SER A 10 10.97 -4.78 -14.34
N PRO A 11 11.51 -5.84 -14.98
CA PRO A 11 12.22 -5.70 -16.25
C PRO A 11 11.30 -5.29 -17.40
N GLU A 12 11.88 -4.66 -18.43
CA GLU A 12 11.16 -4.32 -19.66
C GLU A 12 10.66 -5.58 -20.38
N LYS A 13 11.46 -6.65 -20.41
CA LYS A 13 11.17 -7.92 -21.08
C LYS A 13 10.10 -8.78 -20.39
N LYS A 14 9.54 -8.32 -19.25
CA LYS A 14 8.52 -9.02 -18.44
C LYS A 14 8.82 -10.50 -18.15
N ARG A 15 10.11 -10.79 -17.97
CA ARG A 15 10.64 -12.12 -17.69
C ARG A 15 11.84 -12.03 -16.77
N MET A 16 11.98 -13.00 -15.88
CA MET A 16 13.07 -13.00 -14.90
C MET A 16 13.52 -14.43 -14.59
N THR A 17 14.80 -14.64 -14.32
CA THR A 17 15.28 -15.97 -13.91
C THR A 17 14.91 -16.25 -12.45
N LEU A 18 14.87 -17.52 -12.05
CA LEU A 18 14.62 -17.88 -10.65
C LEU A 18 15.62 -17.25 -9.68
N LYS A 19 16.90 -17.19 -10.09
CA LYS A 19 17.96 -16.56 -9.29
C LYS A 19 17.69 -15.07 -9.10
N ASP A 20 17.33 -14.38 -10.18
CA ASP A 20 17.06 -12.94 -10.14
C ASP A 20 15.80 -12.62 -9.34
N ILE A 21 14.78 -13.51 -9.35
CA ILE A 21 13.61 -13.36 -8.46
C ILE A 21 14.05 -13.37 -7.00
N TYR A 22 14.99 -14.24 -6.60
CA TYR A 22 15.49 -14.24 -5.22
C TYR A 22 16.20 -12.93 -4.89
N THR A 23 17.11 -12.49 -5.74
CA THR A 23 17.85 -11.23 -5.55
C THR A 23 16.91 -10.04 -5.48
N TRP A 24 15.94 -9.95 -6.40
CA TRP A 24 14.97 -8.86 -6.42
C TRP A 24 14.15 -8.79 -5.13
N MET A 25 13.75 -9.94 -4.58
CA MET A 25 13.03 -10.01 -3.30
C MET A 25 13.90 -9.54 -2.13
N GLU A 26 15.16 -9.95 -2.09
CA GLU A 26 16.13 -9.55 -1.05
C GLU A 26 16.41 -8.04 -1.10
N ASP A 27 16.44 -7.44 -2.30
CA ASP A 27 16.72 -6.02 -2.50
C ASP A 27 15.52 -5.12 -2.16
N HIS A 28 14.29 -5.54 -2.49
CA HIS A 28 13.09 -4.71 -2.30
C HIS A 28 12.40 -4.96 -0.96
N PHE A 29 12.60 -6.13 -0.36
CA PHE A 29 12.01 -6.51 0.92
C PHE A 29 13.12 -7.03 1.85
N PRO A 30 13.77 -6.13 2.63
CA PRO A 30 14.90 -6.48 3.51
C PRO A 30 14.62 -7.64 4.48
N TYR A 31 13.35 -7.89 4.78
CA TYR A 31 12.89 -9.07 5.52
C TYR A 31 13.44 -10.38 4.94
N PHE A 32 13.39 -10.59 3.62
CA PHE A 32 13.85 -11.84 3.00
C PHE A 32 15.36 -12.02 3.05
N LYS A 33 16.10 -10.92 3.17
CA LYS A 33 17.56 -10.91 3.27
C LYS A 33 18.05 -11.19 4.69
N HIS A 34 17.40 -10.64 5.70
CA HIS A 34 17.94 -10.61 7.07
C HIS A 34 17.15 -11.45 8.09
N ILE A 35 15.84 -11.65 7.88
CA ILE A 35 14.94 -12.19 8.92
C ILE A 35 14.33 -13.52 8.48
N ALA A 36 14.00 -13.68 7.20
CA ALA A 36 13.31 -14.85 6.70
C ALA A 36 14.16 -16.12 6.84
N LYS A 37 13.53 -17.21 7.29
CA LYS A 37 14.16 -18.53 7.34
C LYS A 37 14.54 -19.01 5.94
N PRO A 38 15.63 -19.77 5.76
CA PRO A 38 16.08 -20.25 4.43
C PRO A 38 15.01 -20.95 3.56
N GLY A 39 13.95 -21.48 4.19
CA GLY A 39 12.81 -22.10 3.50
C GLY A 39 11.98 -21.16 2.61
N TRP A 40 12.11 -19.84 2.71
CA TRP A 40 11.32 -18.91 1.89
C TRP A 40 11.57 -19.10 0.39
N LYS A 41 12.80 -19.45 -0.03
CA LYS A 41 13.13 -19.76 -1.43
C LYS A 41 12.37 -20.99 -1.92
N ASN A 42 12.09 -21.95 -1.05
CA ASN A 42 11.27 -23.11 -1.38
C ASN A 42 9.82 -22.70 -1.64
N SER A 43 9.27 -21.83 -0.81
CA SER A 43 7.93 -21.29 -1.01
C SER A 43 7.82 -20.56 -2.35
N ILE A 44 8.84 -19.80 -2.76
CA ILE A 44 8.86 -19.16 -4.09
C ILE A 44 8.80 -20.20 -5.22
N ARG A 45 9.64 -21.24 -5.18
CA ARG A 45 9.61 -22.32 -6.19
C ARG A 45 8.27 -23.02 -6.23
N HIS A 46 7.73 -23.37 -5.07
CA HIS A 46 6.41 -23.98 -4.97
C HIS A 46 5.34 -23.10 -5.62
N ASN A 47 5.34 -21.79 -5.34
CA ASN A 47 4.35 -20.87 -5.91
C ASN A 47 4.48 -20.70 -7.42
N LEU A 48 5.71 -20.71 -7.96
CA LEU A 48 5.96 -20.66 -9.41
C LEU A 48 5.43 -21.91 -10.12
N SER A 49 5.46 -23.07 -9.47
CA SER A 49 4.92 -24.31 -10.02
C SER A 49 3.44 -24.52 -9.74
N LEU A 50 2.92 -23.97 -8.64
CA LEU A 50 1.54 -24.16 -8.20
C LEU A 50 0.54 -23.37 -9.06
N HIS A 51 0.93 -22.20 -9.56
CA HIS A 51 0.01 -21.31 -10.26
C HIS A 51 0.33 -21.22 -11.75
N ASP A 52 -0.65 -21.61 -12.57
CA ASP A 52 -0.60 -21.55 -14.04
C ASP A 52 -0.34 -20.14 -14.59
N MET A 53 -0.56 -19.11 -13.79
CA MET A 53 -0.21 -17.75 -14.16
C MET A 53 1.30 -17.56 -14.38
N PHE A 54 2.15 -18.39 -13.77
CA PHE A 54 3.60 -18.34 -13.93
C PHE A 54 4.04 -19.39 -14.94
N VAL A 55 4.54 -18.93 -16.08
CA VAL A 55 4.93 -19.81 -17.18
C VAL A 55 6.46 -19.87 -17.24
N ARG A 56 6.99 -21.08 -17.44
CA ARG A 56 8.43 -21.28 -17.64
C ARG A 56 8.74 -21.23 -19.14
N GLU A 57 9.49 -20.22 -19.54
CA GLU A 57 9.99 -20.06 -20.91
C GLU A 57 11.46 -20.43 -20.99
N THR A 58 11.82 -21.31 -21.91
CA THR A 58 13.23 -21.65 -22.15
C THR A 58 13.74 -20.79 -23.31
N SER A 59 14.91 -20.18 -23.11
CA SER A 59 15.58 -19.42 -24.16
C SER A 59 15.82 -20.29 -25.41
N PRO A 60 15.83 -19.73 -26.63
CA PRO A 60 16.01 -20.51 -27.86
C PRO A 60 17.29 -21.37 -27.89
N ASN A 61 18.31 -20.93 -27.16
CA ASN A 61 19.58 -21.64 -27.00
C ASN A 61 19.57 -22.71 -25.89
N GLY A 62 18.44 -22.95 -25.21
CA GLY A 62 18.27 -24.00 -24.19
C GLY A 62 18.99 -23.78 -22.86
N LYS A 63 19.88 -22.79 -22.78
CA LYS A 63 20.80 -22.61 -21.64
C LYS A 63 20.16 -21.97 -20.41
N VAL A 64 19.10 -21.18 -20.59
CA VAL A 64 18.50 -20.39 -19.51
C VAL A 64 16.98 -20.50 -19.59
N SER A 65 16.35 -20.77 -18.45
CA SER A 65 14.91 -20.68 -18.28
C SER A 65 14.53 -19.39 -17.55
N PHE A 66 13.51 -18.73 -18.05
CA PHE A 66 12.88 -17.56 -17.48
C PHE A 66 11.49 -17.91 -16.96
N TRP A 67 11.05 -17.16 -15.97
CA TRP A 67 9.66 -17.14 -15.52
C TRP A 67 8.99 -15.91 -16.06
N THR A 68 7.82 -16.10 -16.66
CA THR A 68 6.94 -15.06 -17.21
C THR A 68 5.57 -15.16 -16.58
N ILE A 69 4.74 -14.14 -16.78
CA ILE A 69 3.33 -14.16 -16.37
C ILE A 69 2.50 -14.37 -17.62
N HIS A 70 1.57 -15.31 -17.58
CA HIS A 70 0.64 -15.56 -18.67
C HIS A 70 -0.10 -14.27 -19.05
N PRO A 71 -0.17 -13.88 -20.34
CA PRO A 71 -0.72 -12.58 -20.75
C PRO A 71 -2.15 -12.33 -20.26
N SER A 72 -3.01 -13.34 -20.24
CA SER A 72 -4.40 -13.19 -19.75
C SER A 72 -4.50 -12.96 -18.24
N ALA A 73 -3.47 -13.35 -17.47
CA ALA A 73 -3.42 -13.19 -16.03
C ALA A 73 -2.58 -11.97 -15.60
N ASN A 74 -1.81 -11.38 -16.53
CA ASN A 74 -0.90 -10.30 -16.20
C ASN A 74 -1.63 -8.97 -16.05
N ARG A 75 -1.83 -8.53 -14.80
CA ARG A 75 -2.38 -7.21 -14.47
C ARG A 75 -1.31 -6.10 -14.43
N PHE A 76 -0.08 -6.40 -14.87
CA PHE A 76 1.06 -5.47 -14.85
C PHE A 76 1.28 -4.83 -13.47
N LEU A 77 1.12 -5.64 -12.43
CA LEU A 77 1.35 -5.22 -11.06
C LEU A 77 2.82 -4.84 -10.91
N THR A 78 3.08 -3.61 -10.45
CA THR A 78 4.42 -3.11 -10.13
C THR A 78 4.48 -2.60 -8.70
N LEU A 79 5.67 -2.64 -8.10
CA LEU A 79 5.86 -2.21 -6.71
C LEU A 79 5.49 -0.74 -6.49
N ASP A 80 5.74 0.13 -7.47
CA ASP A 80 5.40 1.56 -7.44
C ASP A 80 3.90 1.82 -7.23
N GLN A 81 3.04 0.95 -7.77
CA GLN A 81 1.58 1.09 -7.61
C GLN A 81 1.16 0.93 -6.16
N VAL A 82 1.88 0.12 -5.38
CA VAL A 82 1.60 -0.12 -3.96
C VAL A 82 2.03 1.08 -3.12
N PHE A 83 3.20 1.66 -3.40
CA PHE A 83 3.71 2.81 -2.63
C PHE A 83 2.96 4.12 -2.93
N LYS A 84 2.43 4.31 -4.14
CA LYS A 84 1.72 5.55 -4.53
C LYS A 84 0.35 5.72 -3.88
N GLN A 85 -0.26 4.67 -3.33
CA GLN A 85 -1.54 4.78 -2.61
C GLN A 85 -1.44 5.50 -1.26
N GLN A 86 -0.23 5.81 -0.78
CA GLN A 86 -0.02 6.50 0.49
C GLN A 86 -0.02 8.04 0.40
N LYS A 87 -0.41 8.63 -0.74
CA LYS A 87 -0.76 10.07 -0.79
C LYS A 87 -2.23 10.26 -0.42
N ARG A 88 -2.47 10.56 0.87
CA ARG A 88 -3.76 11.01 1.42
C ARG A 88 -4.26 12.31 0.75
N PRO A 89 -5.57 12.57 0.74
CA PRO A 89 -6.24 13.42 -0.25
C PRO A 89 -5.96 14.92 -0.11
N ASN A 90 -6.16 15.59 -1.25
CA ASN A 90 -6.03 17.01 -1.55
C ASN A 90 -6.23 17.95 -0.34
N ALA A 91 -5.20 18.76 -0.04
CA ALA A 91 -5.21 19.78 1.01
C ALA A 91 -6.36 20.80 0.87
N GLU A 92 -7.02 20.86 -0.29
CA GLU A 92 -8.15 21.76 -0.55
C GLU A 92 -9.44 21.42 0.22
N LEU A 93 -9.64 20.21 0.78
CA LEU A 93 -10.86 19.94 1.56
C LEU A 93 -10.81 20.48 3.00
N ARG A 94 -9.63 20.82 3.54
CA ARG A 94 -9.53 21.36 4.91
C ARG A 94 -9.90 22.84 5.02
N ARG A 95 -9.68 23.62 3.97
CA ARG A 95 -10.01 25.06 3.94
C ARG A 95 -11.52 25.34 3.91
N ASN A 96 -12.33 24.37 3.50
CA ASN A 96 -13.79 24.54 3.39
C ASN A 96 -14.53 24.28 4.71
N ALA A 97 -13.87 23.65 5.69
CA ALA A 97 -14.45 23.32 6.99
C ALA A 97 -14.30 24.45 8.02
N THR A 98 -13.36 25.38 7.82
CA THR A 98 -13.09 26.48 8.77
C THR A 98 -14.03 27.68 8.60
N ILE A 99 -14.66 27.85 7.43
CA ILE A 99 -15.45 29.07 7.12
C ILE A 99 -16.89 29.04 7.69
N LYS A 100 -17.37 27.91 8.26
CA LYS A 100 -18.77 27.82 8.75
C LYS A 100 -18.96 28.13 10.25
N THR A 101 -17.95 28.65 10.96
CA THR A 101 -18.06 28.94 12.41
C THR A 101 -17.86 30.41 12.72
N GLU A 102 -18.57 31.30 12.03
CA GLU A 102 -18.63 32.72 12.40
C GLU A 102 -20.06 33.06 12.84
N LEU A 103 -20.30 32.96 14.16
CA LEU A 103 -21.46 33.52 14.84
C LEU A 103 -21.41 35.05 14.72
N PRO A 104 -22.52 35.74 14.37
CA PRO A 104 -22.49 37.19 14.28
C PRO A 104 -22.36 37.82 15.67
N LEU A 105 -21.31 38.62 15.87
CA LEU A 105 -21.18 39.52 17.01
C LEU A 105 -22.20 40.66 16.88
N GLY A 106 -23.15 40.74 17.82
CA GLY A 106 -23.95 41.95 17.98
C GLY A 106 -25.18 41.81 18.87
N ALA A 107 -25.01 41.83 20.20
CA ALA A 107 -26.01 42.40 21.12
C ALA A 107 -25.39 42.75 22.48
N ARG A 108 -25.54 44.01 22.86
CA ARG A 108 -24.98 44.69 24.04
C ARG A 108 -25.85 44.46 25.29
N ARG A 109 -25.18 44.43 26.44
CA ARG A 109 -25.65 44.29 27.84
C ARG A 109 -26.88 45.14 28.23
N GLN A 110 -27.72 44.60 29.13
CA GLN A 110 -28.18 45.14 30.43
C GLN A 110 -28.58 43.90 31.29
N GLY A 111 -28.26 43.66 32.56
CA GLY A 111 -28.12 44.53 33.73
C GLY A 111 -29.27 44.22 34.69
N SER A 112 -29.10 43.34 35.68
CA SER A 112 -29.91 43.33 36.93
C SER A 112 -29.35 42.31 37.93
N THR A 113 -28.82 42.82 39.03
CA THR A 113 -28.50 42.10 40.26
C THR A 113 -29.79 41.69 40.96
N ARG A 114 -29.92 40.43 41.39
CA ARG A 114 -30.93 40.04 42.38
C ARG A 114 -30.26 39.22 43.48
N THR A 115 -30.22 39.83 44.64
CA THR A 115 -29.77 39.32 45.93
C THR A 115 -30.66 38.18 46.40
N TRP A 116 -30.05 37.13 46.97
CA TRP A 116 -30.75 36.04 47.65
C TRP A 116 -31.05 36.46 49.10
N GLY A 117 -32.34 36.49 49.47
CA GLY A 117 -32.77 36.51 50.88
C GLY A 117 -33.25 35.11 51.29
N PRO A 118 -33.02 34.67 52.54
CA PRO A 118 -33.57 33.41 53.02
C PRO A 118 -34.99 33.64 53.56
N SER A 119 -35.94 32.76 53.21
CA SER A 119 -37.21 32.65 53.94
C SER A 119 -37.40 31.22 54.40
N SER A 120 -37.48 31.08 55.71
CA SER A 120 -37.80 29.89 56.48
C SER A 120 -39.25 29.44 56.30
N SER A 121 -39.48 28.19 56.67
CA SER A 121 -40.68 27.61 57.31
C SER A 121 -42.01 27.61 56.55
N GLN A 122 -42.52 26.42 56.22
CA GLN A 122 -43.42 25.66 57.11
C GLN A 122 -43.26 24.16 56.85
#